data_AF-A0A2E8BVT2-F1
#
_entry.id   AF-A0A2E8BVT2-F1
#
_cell.length_a   1.000
_cell.length_b   1.000
_cell.length_c   1.000
_cell.angle_alpha   90.00
_cell.angle_beta   90.00
_cell.angle_gamma   90.00
#
_symmetry.space_group_name_H-M   'P 1'
#
loop_
_entity.id
_entity.type
_entity.pdbx_description
1 polymer ?
#
loop_
_entity_poly.entity_id
_entity_poly.type
_entity_poly.pdbx_seq_one_letter_code
_entity_poly.pdbx_strand_id
1 'polypeptide(L)'
;MDAPAVRLQRVLLGILISMVFLTSISIGDGSLVILDEDVSTEDSWAFVFPVVACICGLLLIAINRAGDSSYGSFFLDKWITREEEEEMISRLRKEQDDADVMKMSGAWAELEKDHLEKGLDEEE
;
A
#
# COMPACT_ATOMS: atom_id res chain seq x y z
N MET A 1 14.75 -7.73 -7.12
CA MET A 1 13.53 -7.48 -7.96
C MET A 1 12.95 -6.12 -7.54
N ASP A 2 12.54 -5.21 -8.45
CA ASP A 2 12.18 -3.82 -8.06
C ASP A 2 11.15 -3.75 -6.92
N ALA A 3 11.35 -2.83 -5.96
CA ALA A 3 10.43 -2.62 -4.85
C ALA A 3 8.98 -2.36 -5.35
N PRO A 4 7.94 -2.84 -4.64
CA PRO A 4 6.54 -2.63 -5.06
C PRO A 4 6.15 -1.16 -5.25
N ALA A 5 6.72 -0.25 -4.45
CA ALA A 5 6.52 1.18 -4.60
C ALA A 5 6.96 1.72 -5.98
N VAL A 6 8.06 1.19 -6.55
CA VAL A 6 8.57 1.59 -7.87
C VAL A 6 7.65 1.13 -8.99
N ARG A 7 7.10 -0.09 -8.87
CA ARG A 7 6.09 -0.59 -9.81
C ARG A 7 4.82 0.26 -9.77
N LEU A 8 4.35 0.60 -8.57
CA LEU A 8 3.18 1.44 -8.38
C LEU A 8 3.40 2.87 -8.92
N GLN A 9 4.60 3.42 -8.77
CA GLN A 9 4.96 4.71 -9.35
C GLN A 9 4.83 4.70 -10.89
N ARG A 10 5.31 3.67 -11.57
CA ARG A 10 5.19 3.54 -13.03
C ARG A 10 3.73 3.49 -13.49
N VAL A 11 2.89 2.74 -12.76
CA VAL A 11 1.45 2.64 -13.05
C VAL A 11 0.75 3.98 -12.83
N LEU A 12 1.00 4.64 -11.69
CA LEU A 12 0.43 5.95 -11.39
C LEU A 12 0.81 7.00 -12.43
N LEU A 13 2.04 6.96 -12.94
CA LEU A 13 2.50 7.88 -13.98
C LEU A 13 1.71 7.69 -15.28
N GLY A 14 1.47 6.45 -15.70
CA GLY A 14 0.64 6.15 -16.87
C GLY A 14 -0.82 6.61 -16.72
N ILE A 15 -1.41 6.39 -15.54
CA ILE A 15 -2.77 6.85 -15.22
C ILE A 15 -2.84 8.37 -15.23
N LEU A 16 -1.85 9.05 -14.63
CA LEU A 16 -1.81 10.51 -14.58
C LEU A 16 -1.73 11.12 -15.98
N ILE A 17 -0.87 10.59 -16.86
CA ILE A 17 -0.78 11.06 -18.25
C ILE A 17 -2.13 10.90 -18.94
N SER A 18 -2.77 9.74 -18.79
CA SER A 18 -4.07 9.46 -19.39
C SER A 18 -5.16 10.42 -18.88
N MET A 19 -5.20 10.70 -17.57
CA MET A 19 -6.18 11.60 -16.97
C MET A 19 -5.96 13.06 -17.33
N VAL A 20 -4.71 13.51 -17.44
CA VAL A 20 -4.39 14.85 -17.93
C VAL A 20 -4.87 15.01 -19.37
N PHE A 21 -4.67 13.98 -20.22
CA PHE A 21 -5.13 14.00 -21.60
C PHE A 21 -6.66 14.04 -21.70
N LEU A 22 -7.36 13.22 -20.92
CA LEU A 22 -8.83 13.24 -20.84
C LEU A 22 -9.37 14.59 -20.34
N THR A 23 -8.70 15.20 -19.37
CA THR A 23 -9.05 16.55 -18.89
C THR A 23 -8.89 17.58 -20.01
N SER A 24 -7.81 17.51 -20.79
CA SER A 24 -7.60 18.40 -21.94
C SER A 24 -8.69 18.24 -23.02
N ILE A 25 -9.13 17.01 -23.29
CA ILE A 25 -10.23 16.75 -24.25
C ILE A 25 -11.55 17.31 -23.71
N SER A 26 -11.84 17.07 -22.43
CA SER A 26 -13.09 17.52 -21.79
C SER A 26 -13.23 19.05 -21.77
N ILE A 27 -12.12 19.78 -21.65
CA ILE A 27 -12.08 21.23 -21.82
C ILE A 27 -12.35 21.62 -23.28
N GLY A 28 -11.72 20.92 -24.24
CA GLY A 28 -11.87 21.20 -25.67
C GLY A 28 -13.28 20.94 -26.21
N ASP A 29 -14.01 19.99 -25.61
CA ASP A 29 -15.40 19.65 -25.96
C ASP A 29 -16.42 20.60 -25.30
N GLY A 30 -15.96 21.53 -24.44
CA GLY A 30 -16.83 22.47 -23.71
C GLY A 30 -17.58 21.87 -22.52
N SER A 31 -17.42 20.56 -22.27
CA SER A 31 -17.99 19.86 -21.11
C SER A 31 -17.43 20.36 -19.77
N LEU A 32 -16.20 20.91 -19.78
CA LEU A 32 -15.51 21.39 -18.58
C LEU A 32 -15.11 22.86 -18.74
N VAL A 33 -15.96 23.75 -18.25
CA VAL A 33 -15.72 25.21 -18.25
C VAL A 33 -15.07 25.61 -16.92
N ILE A 34 -13.76 25.91 -16.95
CA ILE A 34 -12.98 26.26 -15.75
C ILE A 34 -12.90 27.79 -15.53
N LEU A 35 -13.13 28.58 -16.59
CA LEU A 35 -12.81 30.01 -16.65
C LEU A 35 -14.03 30.95 -16.70
N ASP A 36 -15.24 30.41 -16.57
CA ASP A 36 -16.46 31.22 -16.56
C ASP A 36 -16.96 31.45 -15.12
N GLU A 37 -17.56 32.61 -14.88
CA GLU A 37 -17.98 33.08 -13.55
C GLU A 37 -19.20 32.30 -13.02
N ASP A 38 -19.96 31.67 -13.93
CA ASP A 38 -21.02 30.74 -13.62
C ASP A 38 -20.49 29.30 -13.62
N VAL A 39 -20.32 28.72 -12.42
CA VAL A 39 -20.07 27.29 -12.21
C VAL A 39 -21.34 26.47 -12.48
N SER A 40 -22.13 26.84 -13.49
CA SER A 40 -23.28 26.07 -13.97
C SER A 40 -22.76 25.04 -14.96
N THR A 41 -22.06 24.04 -14.45
CA THR A 41 -21.62 22.89 -15.23
C THR A 41 -22.83 22.02 -15.54
N GLU A 42 -23.22 21.92 -16.82
CA GLU A 42 -24.32 21.04 -17.25
C GLU A 42 -24.06 19.57 -16.91
N ASP A 43 -22.79 19.17 -16.79
CA ASP A 43 -22.40 17.78 -16.55
C ASP A 43 -21.40 17.65 -15.40
N SER A 44 -21.91 17.36 -14.19
CA SER A 44 -21.11 17.28 -12.95
C SER A 44 -20.00 16.22 -12.98
N TRP A 45 -20.05 15.30 -13.95
CA TRP A 45 -19.07 14.22 -14.12
C TRP A 45 -17.75 14.67 -14.74
N ALA A 46 -17.72 15.81 -15.44
CA ALA A 46 -16.50 16.30 -16.09
C ALA A 46 -15.37 16.59 -15.07
N PHE A 47 -15.71 17.01 -13.85
CA PHE A 47 -14.74 17.28 -12.78
C PHE A 47 -14.04 16.03 -12.23
N VAL A 48 -14.54 14.83 -12.51
CA VAL A 48 -13.92 13.59 -12.03
C VAL A 48 -12.50 13.42 -12.58
N PHE A 49 -12.29 13.76 -13.86
CA PHE A 49 -10.99 13.62 -14.50
C PHE A 49 -9.88 14.47 -13.84
N PRO A 50 -10.03 15.80 -13.65
CA PRO A 50 -9.02 16.60 -12.99
C PRO A 50 -8.85 16.24 -11.50
N VAL A 51 -9.94 15.89 -10.79
CA VAL A 51 -9.84 15.50 -9.37
C VAL A 51 -9.01 14.23 -9.22
N VAL A 52 -9.26 13.21 -10.05
CA VAL A 52 -8.47 11.97 -10.04
C VAL A 52 -7.03 12.24 -10.45
N ALA A 53 -6.78 13.10 -11.45
CA ALA A 53 -5.44 13.51 -11.84
C ALA A 53 -4.67 14.15 -10.67
N CYS A 54 -5.33 15.05 -9.92
CA CYS A 54 -4.74 15.68 -8.73
C CYS A 54 -4.40 14.65 -7.66
N ILE A 55 -5.29 13.69 -7.36
CA ILE A 55 -5.03 12.63 -6.38
C ILE A 55 -3.82 11.78 -6.80
N CYS A 56 -3.76 11.36 -8.07
CA CYS A 56 -2.62 10.61 -8.60
C CYS A 56 -1.31 11.42 -8.50
N GLY A 57 -1.35 12.72 -8.78
CA GLY A 57 -0.20 13.61 -8.67
C GLY A 57 0.29 13.75 -7.23
N LEU A 58 -0.64 13.95 -6.28
CA LEU A 58 -0.31 14.03 -4.85
C LEU A 58 0.30 12.72 -4.34
N LEU A 59 -0.23 11.57 -4.75
CA LEU A 59 0.33 10.27 -4.40
C LEU A 59 1.75 10.08 -4.97
N LEU A 60 2.00 10.48 -6.21
CA LEU A 60 3.33 10.43 -6.81
C LEU A 60 4.32 11.33 -6.07
N ILE A 61 3.92 12.54 -5.71
CA ILE A 61 4.77 13.46 -4.93
C ILE A 61 5.06 12.85 -3.55
N ALA A 62 4.05 12.28 -2.89
CA ALA A 62 4.19 11.62 -1.60
C ALA A 62 5.19 10.47 -1.66
N ILE A 63 5.09 9.60 -2.66
CA ILE A 63 6.00 8.46 -2.85
C ILE A 63 7.43 8.94 -3.14
N ASN A 64 7.61 9.92 -4.04
CA ASN A 64 8.93 10.46 -4.37
C ASN A 64 9.60 11.12 -3.16
N ARG A 65 8.86 11.94 -2.39
CA ARG A 65 9.39 12.63 -1.21
C ARG A 65 9.76 11.67 -0.09
N ALA A 66 9.15 10.49 -0.08
CA ALA A 66 9.38 9.48 0.93
C ALA A 66 10.54 8.52 0.57
N GLY A 67 11.09 8.60 -0.65
CA GLY A 67 12.28 7.84 -1.06
C GLY A 67 13.55 8.19 -0.29
N ASP A 68 13.59 9.36 0.36
CA ASP A 68 14.73 9.84 1.18
C ASP A 68 14.61 9.44 2.66
N SER A 69 13.52 8.75 3.04
CA SER A 69 13.20 8.38 4.43
C SER A 69 13.34 6.87 4.67
N SER A 70 13.79 6.48 5.87
CA SER A 70 13.89 5.07 6.25
C SER A 70 12.50 4.42 6.30
N TYR A 71 12.40 3.18 5.80
CA TYR A 71 11.18 2.36 5.85
C TYR A 71 10.59 2.33 7.27
N GLY A 72 9.29 2.64 7.39
CA GLY A 72 8.54 2.65 8.65
C GLY A 72 8.30 4.04 9.26
N SER A 73 8.93 5.08 8.71
CA SER A 73 8.73 6.47 9.17
C SER A 73 7.55 7.18 8.48
N PHE A 74 7.11 6.68 7.33
CA PHE A 74 6.12 7.38 6.51
C PHE A 74 4.76 6.68 6.53
N PHE A 75 3.67 7.45 6.54
CA PHE A 75 2.31 6.91 6.71
C PHE A 75 1.89 5.89 5.63
N LEU A 76 2.35 6.06 4.38
CA LEU A 76 2.10 5.09 3.31
C LEU A 76 2.87 3.78 3.46
N ASP A 77 3.91 3.69 4.31
CA ASP A 77 4.70 2.45 4.49
C ASP A 77 3.85 1.30 5.04
N LYS A 78 2.75 1.62 5.73
CA LYS A 78 1.77 0.65 6.23
C LYS A 78 0.98 -0.02 5.09
N TRP A 79 0.85 0.63 3.94
CA TRP A 79 0.02 0.17 2.82
C TRP A 79 0.87 -0.26 1.62
N ILE A 80 1.93 0.48 1.34
CA ILE A 80 2.83 0.26 0.21
C ILE A 80 4.23 0.18 0.77
N THR A 81 4.74 -1.04 0.78
CA THR A 81 6.13 -1.30 1.14
C THR A 81 7.09 -0.75 0.08
N ARG A 82 8.15 -0.11 0.57
CA ARG A 82 9.29 0.39 -0.22
C ARG A 82 10.52 -0.50 -0.11
N GLU A 83 10.44 -1.51 0.74
CA GLU A 83 11.48 -2.52 0.91
C GLU A 83 11.67 -3.28 -0.40
N GLU A 84 12.89 -3.72 -0.67
CA GLU A 84 13.14 -4.57 -1.83
C GLU A 84 12.32 -5.86 -1.67
N GLU A 85 11.77 -6.36 -2.77
CA GLU A 85 10.86 -7.51 -2.73
C GLU A 85 11.48 -8.74 -2.07
N GLU A 86 12.77 -8.97 -2.27
CA GLU A 86 13.49 -10.10 -1.68
C GLU A 86 13.62 -9.98 -0.16
N GLU A 87 14.01 -8.80 0.34
CA GLU A 87 14.14 -8.53 1.78
C GLU A 87 12.79 -8.66 2.47
N MET A 88 11.75 -8.08 1.90
CA MET A 88 10.39 -8.16 2.42
C MET A 88 9.83 -9.57 2.42
N ILE A 89 10.02 -10.35 1.35
CA ILE A 89 9.58 -11.75 1.30
C ILE A 89 10.32 -12.56 2.37
N SER A 90 11.62 -12.31 2.56
CA SER A 90 12.39 -13.01 3.60
C SER A 90 11.87 -12.71 5.00
N ARG A 91 11.54 -11.45 5.29
CA ARG A 91 10.93 -11.02 6.57
C ARG A 91 9.55 -11.62 6.75
N LEU A 92 8.68 -11.52 5.74
CA LEU A 92 7.31 -12.06 5.80
C LEU A 92 7.30 -13.57 5.99
N ARG A 93 8.23 -14.30 5.34
CA ARG A 93 8.38 -15.74 5.57
C ARG A 93 8.78 -16.05 7.00
N LYS A 94 9.70 -15.27 7.57
CA LYS A 94 10.08 -15.42 8.97
C LYS A 94 8.91 -15.12 9.91
N GLU A 95 8.18 -14.03 9.67
CA GLU A 95 6.97 -13.68 10.44
C GLU A 95 5.88 -14.76 10.30
N GLN A 96 5.72 -15.38 9.12
CA GLN A 96 4.81 -16.50 8.91
C GLN A 96 5.27 -17.77 9.63
N ASP A 97 6.55 -18.10 9.55
CA ASP A 97 7.12 -19.27 10.23
C ASP A 97 7.03 -19.13 11.77
N ASP A 98 7.19 -17.92 12.29
CA ASP A 98 7.04 -17.60 13.72
C ASP A 98 5.56 -17.62 14.16
N ALA A 99 4.63 -17.28 13.24
CA ALA A 99 3.19 -17.32 13.48
C ALA A 99 2.55 -18.69 13.16
N ASP A 100 3.31 -19.67 12.65
CA ASP A 100 2.79 -20.96 12.25
C ASP A 100 2.29 -21.76 13.46
N VAL A 101 0.96 -21.96 13.48
CA VAL A 101 0.22 -22.64 14.54
C VAL A 101 0.70 -24.10 14.71
N MET A 102 1.22 -24.74 13.66
CA MET A 102 1.76 -26.10 13.78
C MET A 102 3.03 -26.17 14.66
N LYS A 103 3.90 -25.15 14.62
CA LYS A 103 5.02 -25.06 15.57
C LYS A 103 4.57 -24.67 16.97
N MET A 104 3.55 -23.81 17.08
CA MET A 104 2.96 -23.44 18.37
C MET A 104 2.29 -24.64 19.08
N SER A 105 1.61 -25.52 18.35
CA SER A 105 0.97 -26.70 18.93
C SER A 105 1.98 -27.75 19.37
N GLY A 106 3.07 -27.95 18.63
CA GLY A 106 4.17 -28.83 19.01
C GLY A 106 4.92 -28.33 20.25
N ALA A 107 5.26 -27.05 20.29
CA ALA A 107 5.93 -26.43 21.44
C ALA A 107 5.06 -26.43 22.70
N TRP A 108 3.74 -26.23 22.55
CA TRP A 108 2.80 -26.34 23.66
C TRP A 108 2.65 -27.79 24.14
N ALA A 109 2.60 -28.75 23.22
CA ALA A 109 2.53 -30.18 23.58
C ALA A 109 3.78 -30.66 24.33
N GLU A 110 4.96 -30.15 23.99
CA GLU A 110 6.20 -30.48 24.68
C GLU A 110 6.28 -29.82 26.07
N LEU A 111 5.82 -28.56 26.21
CA LEU A 111 5.68 -27.90 27.51
C LEU A 111 4.65 -28.57 28.43
N GLU A 112 3.51 -28.99 27.88
CA GLU A 112 2.47 -29.68 28.65
C GLU A 112 2.97 -31.05 29.12
N LYS A 113 3.73 -31.76 28.28
CA LYS A 113 4.37 -33.01 28.66
C LYS A 113 5.36 -32.82 29.82
N ASP A 114 6.24 -31.83 29.76
CA ASP A 114 7.19 -31.50 30.84
C ASP A 114 6.47 -31.13 32.15
N HIS A 115 5.35 -30.41 32.05
CA HIS A 115 4.53 -30.05 33.20
C HIS A 115 3.91 -31.29 33.86
N LEU A 116 3.39 -32.22 33.06
CA LEU A 116 2.82 -33.48 33.55
C LEU A 116 3.89 -34.40 34.15
N GLU A 117 5.09 -34.45 33.57
CA GLU A 117 6.21 -35.23 34.12
C GLU A 117 6.66 -34.68 35.48
N LYS A 118 6.75 -33.36 35.65
CA LYS A 118 7.05 -32.74 36.96
C LYS A 118 5.95 -32.97 38.01
N GLY A 119 4.69 -32.89 37.62
CA GLY A 119 3.57 -33.14 38.54
C GLY A 119 3.55 -34.58 39.07
N LEU A 120 3.97 -35.55 38.25
CA LEU A 120 4.11 -36.95 38.67
C LEU A 120 5.27 -37.16 39.64
N ASP A 121 6.40 -36.50 39.40
CA ASP A 121 7.61 -36.61 40.23
C ASP A 121 7.44 -35.99 41.63
N GLU A 122 6.46 -35.08 41.80
CA GLU A 122 6.09 -34.48 43.09
C GLU A 122 5.08 -35.32 43.91
N GLU A 123 4.45 -36.33 43.29
CA GLU A 123 3.46 -37.22 43.94
C GLU A 123 4.05 -38.57 44.44
N GLU A 124 5.31 -38.91 44.10
CA GLU A 124 6.09 -40.04 44.66
C GLU A 124 6.92 -39.67 45.91
#